data_AF-A0A1I7HPV1-F1
#
_entry.id   AF-A0A1I7HPV1-F1
#
_cell.length_a   1.000
_cell.length_b   1.000
_cell.length_c   1.000
_cell.angle_alpha   90.00
_cell.angle_beta   90.00
_cell.angle_gamma   90.00
#
_symmetry.space_group_name_H-M   'P 1'
#
loop_
_entity.id
_entity.type
_entity.pdbx_description
1 polymer ?
#
loop_
_entity_poly.entity_id
_entity_poly.type
_entity_poly.pdbx_seq_one_letter_code
_entity_poly.pdbx_strand_id
1 'polypeptide(L)'
;METVEQAQKALPKSSIVQVTGNSAEQVMSQKAITDALANAVSIDMLYPIGIVVWFAQNKNPNSLFPNTSWKYIGENKTIRLATSTGSDLLLTGGSDSITLTTEQMPVHNHKFSGNTNNAGEHAHTRGTMNIVGNMVFREMVGGVPSTGAFTETRQIVERTHRSRGQGFTSTVNFEAAKMWTGTTSVNGVHNHSFNGTTNNIGESSAINIMNSYVMLMGWYRTA
;
A
#
# COMPACT_ATOMS: atom_id res chain seq x y z
N MET A 1 52.78 -43.15 26.34
CA MET A 1 53.91 -42.66 25.51
C MET A 1 54.17 -41.17 25.72
N GLU A 2 53.15 -40.34 25.94
CA GLU A 2 53.27 -38.88 26.06
C GLU A 2 54.00 -38.38 27.33
N THR A 3 53.93 -39.12 28.44
CA THR A 3 54.61 -38.77 29.71
C THR A 3 56.13 -38.94 29.68
N VAL A 4 56.64 -39.84 28.83
CA VAL A 4 58.08 -40.11 28.68
C VAL A 4 58.73 -39.05 27.78
N GLU A 5 57.99 -38.55 26.79
CA GLU A 5 58.44 -37.49 25.89
C GLU A 5 58.47 -36.11 26.57
N GLN A 6 57.55 -35.84 27.51
CA GLN A 6 57.61 -34.66 28.39
C GLN A 6 58.82 -34.70 29.35
N ALA A 7 59.23 -35.88 29.80
CA ALA A 7 60.39 -36.05 30.68
C ALA A 7 61.73 -35.81 29.94
N GLN A 8 61.79 -36.05 28.63
CA GLN A 8 62.99 -35.79 27.82
C GLN A 8 63.15 -34.30 27.41
N LYS A 9 62.07 -33.51 27.46
CA LYS A 9 62.12 -32.05 27.28
C LYS A 9 62.23 -31.29 28.60
N ALA A 10 62.19 -31.98 29.74
CA ALA A 10 62.41 -31.36 31.03
C ALA A 10 63.88 -30.94 31.15
N LEU A 11 64.12 -29.65 31.44
CA LEU A 11 65.46 -29.15 31.74
C LEU A 11 66.06 -29.98 32.89
N PRO A 12 67.27 -30.56 32.73
CA PRO A 12 67.89 -31.35 33.79
C PRO A 12 68.00 -30.52 35.07
N LYS A 13 67.65 -31.08 36.24
CA LYS A 13 67.73 -30.36 37.53
C LYS A 13 69.12 -29.79 37.82
N SER A 14 70.18 -30.42 37.29
CA SER A 14 71.56 -29.93 37.35
C SER A 14 71.83 -28.67 36.53
N SER A 15 70.97 -28.35 35.55
CA SER A 15 71.02 -27.12 34.75
C SER A 15 70.29 -25.95 35.42
N ILE A 16 69.50 -26.22 36.47
CA ILE A 16 68.89 -25.20 37.32
C ILE A 16 69.92 -24.88 38.41
N VAL A 17 70.88 -24.02 38.07
CA VAL A 17 71.80 -23.47 39.07
C VAL A 17 71.13 -22.24 39.67
N GLN A 18 70.51 -22.39 40.85
CA GLN A 18 70.11 -21.23 41.64
C GLN A 18 71.38 -20.69 42.32
N VAL A 19 72.07 -19.76 41.63
CA VAL A 19 73.16 -19.02 42.24
C VAL A 19 72.56 -17.93 43.13
N THR A 20 72.54 -18.15 44.44
CA THR A 20 72.41 -17.05 45.40
C THR A 20 73.74 -16.29 45.41
N GLY A 21 73.86 -15.32 44.51
CA GLY A 21 74.95 -14.35 44.49
C GLY A 21 74.48 -13.02 45.08
N ASN A 22 75.36 -12.35 45.84
CA ASN A 22 75.10 -11.03 46.45
C ASN A 22 75.11 -9.86 45.45
N SER A 23 75.01 -10.10 44.14
CA SER A 23 75.09 -9.05 43.10
C SER A 23 73.79 -8.92 42.31
N ALA A 24 73.25 -7.70 42.28
CA ALA A 24 72.02 -7.33 41.58
C ALA A 24 72.20 -7.10 40.07
N GLU A 25 73.43 -7.17 39.54
CA GLU A 25 73.73 -6.90 38.11
C GLU A 25 73.80 -8.17 37.25
N GLN A 26 74.10 -9.33 37.83
CA GLN A 26 74.29 -10.59 37.06
C GLN A 26 73.23 -11.66 37.31
N VAL A 27 72.33 -11.44 38.25
CA VAL A 27 71.14 -12.25 38.45
C VAL A 27 69.98 -11.28 38.33
N MET A 28 69.05 -11.50 37.40
CA MET A 28 67.73 -10.88 37.56
C MET A 28 67.19 -11.41 38.89
N SER A 29 67.36 -10.62 39.96
CA SER A 29 66.85 -10.97 41.27
C SER A 29 65.36 -11.26 41.12
N GLN A 30 64.80 -12.17 41.92
CA GLN A 30 63.34 -12.37 41.95
C GLN A 30 62.60 -11.03 42.06
N LYS A 31 63.19 -10.04 42.76
CA LYS A 31 62.72 -8.66 42.82
C LYS A 31 62.65 -7.96 41.45
N ALA A 32 63.67 -8.06 40.59
CA ALA A 32 63.63 -7.46 39.25
C ALA A 32 62.55 -8.12 38.36
N ILE A 33 62.34 -9.43 38.50
CA ILE A 33 61.26 -10.15 37.80
C ILE A 33 59.88 -9.74 38.37
N THR A 34 59.75 -9.62 39.68
CA THR A 34 58.54 -9.14 40.36
C THR A 34 58.24 -7.68 40.01
N ASP A 35 59.25 -6.81 39.95
CA ASP A 35 59.09 -5.40 39.58
C ASP A 35 58.73 -5.27 38.09
N ALA A 36 59.28 -6.09 37.19
CA ALA A 36 58.88 -6.15 35.79
C ALA A 36 57.46 -6.69 35.60
N LEU A 37 57.04 -7.67 36.41
CA LEU A 37 55.67 -8.20 36.42
C LEU A 37 54.68 -7.23 37.08
N ALA A 38 55.12 -6.42 38.04
CA ALA A 38 54.32 -5.36 38.66
C ALA A 38 54.17 -4.13 37.75
N ASN A 39 55.16 -3.88 36.87
CA ASN A 39 55.04 -2.92 35.78
C ASN A 39 54.23 -3.48 34.58
N ALA A 40 53.82 -4.75 34.62
CA ALA A 40 52.84 -5.25 33.67
C ALA A 40 51.50 -4.56 33.95
N VAL A 41 51.00 -3.83 32.95
CA VAL A 41 49.69 -3.19 32.99
C VAL A 41 48.64 -4.23 33.38
N SER A 42 47.97 -4.03 34.52
CA SER A 42 46.91 -4.93 34.95
C SER A 42 45.73 -4.85 33.98
N ILE A 43 45.07 -5.98 33.75
CA ILE A 43 43.89 -6.02 32.88
C ILE A 43 42.78 -5.09 33.39
N ASP A 44 42.70 -4.87 34.70
CA ASP A 44 41.75 -3.98 35.34
C ASP A 44 42.02 -2.50 35.05
N MET A 45 43.29 -2.13 34.84
CA MET A 45 43.64 -0.76 34.46
C MET A 45 43.33 -0.48 32.98
N LEU A 46 43.56 -1.46 32.11
CA LEU A 46 43.29 -1.31 30.67
C LEU A 46 41.80 -1.48 30.34
N TYR A 47 41.14 -2.41 31.01
CA TYR A 47 39.75 -2.78 30.78
C TYR A 47 38.94 -2.80 32.08
N PRO A 48 38.62 -1.64 32.68
CA PRO A 48 37.80 -1.59 33.90
C PRO A 48 36.41 -2.20 33.69
N ILE A 49 35.77 -2.64 34.79
CA ILE A 49 34.38 -3.14 34.74
C ILE A 49 33.47 -2.06 34.13
N GLY A 50 32.61 -2.46 33.19
CA GLY A 50 31.75 -1.56 32.44
C GLY A 50 32.34 -1.03 31.14
N ILE A 51 33.65 -1.22 30.87
CA ILE A 51 34.22 -0.84 29.57
C ILE A 51 33.63 -1.68 28.44
N VAL A 52 33.53 -1.08 27.27
CA VAL A 52 33.13 -1.74 26.03
C VAL A 52 34.35 -1.93 25.12
N VAL A 53 34.47 -3.12 24.54
CA VAL A 53 35.45 -3.44 23.51
C VAL A 53 34.76 -3.97 22.25
N TRP A 54 35.35 -3.69 21.09
CA TRP A 54 34.84 -4.08 19.78
C TRP A 54 35.86 -4.93 19.03
N PHE A 55 35.43 -6.10 18.54
CA PHE A 55 36.27 -6.98 17.74
C PHE A 55 35.80 -7.01 16.28
N ALA A 56 36.73 -6.77 15.35
CA ALA A 56 36.51 -6.96 13.90
C ALA A 56 36.63 -8.44 13.46
N GLN A 57 36.79 -9.34 14.43
CA GLN A 57 36.90 -10.78 14.24
C GLN A 57 36.01 -11.48 15.26
N ASN A 58 35.64 -12.73 14.96
CA ASN A 58 34.91 -13.56 15.92
C ASN A 58 35.82 -13.97 17.10
N LYS A 59 35.88 -13.09 18.10
CA LYS A 59 36.67 -13.26 19.31
C LYS A 59 35.78 -13.07 20.54
N ASN A 60 35.90 -14.01 21.47
CA ASN A 60 35.23 -13.94 22.76
C ASN A 60 36.23 -13.44 23.82
N PRO A 61 36.04 -12.25 24.40
CA PRO A 61 36.95 -11.72 25.40
C PRO A 61 37.03 -12.57 26.67
N ASN A 62 36.00 -13.37 26.99
CA ASN A 62 36.07 -14.34 28.09
C ASN A 62 37.16 -15.41 27.88
N SER A 63 37.54 -15.69 26.62
CA SER A 63 38.62 -16.61 26.29
C SER A 63 39.97 -15.91 26.14
N LEU A 64 39.97 -14.61 25.82
CA LEU A 64 41.19 -13.82 25.63
C LEU A 64 41.77 -13.30 26.94
N PHE A 65 40.91 -13.02 27.92
CA PHE A 65 41.27 -12.40 29.19
C PHE A 65 40.82 -13.31 30.35
N PRO A 66 41.65 -14.28 30.75
CA PRO A 66 41.35 -15.15 31.88
C PRO A 66 41.05 -14.36 33.15
N ASN A 67 40.18 -14.89 34.01
CA ASN A 67 39.73 -14.25 35.26
C ASN A 67 38.95 -12.94 35.07
N THR A 68 38.40 -12.69 33.88
CA THR A 68 37.44 -11.61 33.63
C THR A 68 36.15 -12.18 33.05
N SER A 69 35.06 -11.43 33.17
CA SER A 69 33.74 -11.78 32.63
C SER A 69 33.23 -10.67 31.73
N TRP A 70 32.71 -11.06 30.57
CA TRP A 70 32.23 -10.15 29.53
C TRP A 70 30.90 -10.62 28.99
N LYS A 71 30.01 -9.67 28.73
CA LYS A 71 28.70 -9.92 28.15
C LYS A 71 28.58 -9.30 26.76
N TYR A 72 27.97 -10.05 25.85
CA TYR A 72 27.72 -9.60 24.48
C TYR A 72 26.65 -8.51 24.47
N ILE A 73 26.87 -7.44 23.70
CA ILE A 73 25.95 -6.29 23.62
C ILE A 73 24.71 -6.64 22.77
N GLY A 74 24.83 -7.64 21.88
CA GLY A 74 23.77 -8.09 20.98
C GLY A 74 24.03 -7.72 19.53
N GLU A 75 23.09 -8.09 18.66
CA GLU A 75 23.25 -8.06 17.20
C GLU A 75 22.44 -6.93 16.56
N ASN A 76 22.89 -6.48 15.38
CA ASN A 76 22.22 -5.49 14.54
C ASN A 76 21.85 -4.21 15.31
N LYS A 77 22.82 -3.65 16.06
CA LYS A 77 22.62 -2.44 16.87
C LYS A 77 23.57 -1.32 16.44
N THR A 78 23.06 -0.10 16.46
CA THR A 78 23.86 1.13 16.43
C THR A 78 23.95 1.69 17.85
N ILE A 79 25.12 2.18 18.25
CA ILE A 79 25.35 2.72 19.59
C ILE A 79 24.88 4.18 19.67
N ARG A 80 24.18 4.51 20.76
CA ARG A 80 23.79 5.88 21.13
C ARG A 80 24.40 6.23 22.48
N LEU A 81 24.59 7.52 22.71
CA LEU A 81 25.02 8.02 24.02
C LEU A 81 23.84 7.93 24.99
N ALA A 82 24.11 7.37 26.17
CA ALA A 82 23.17 7.40 27.29
C ALA A 82 23.05 8.82 27.85
N THR A 83 21.99 9.07 28.61
CA THR A 83 21.85 10.26 29.46
C THR A 83 23.05 10.42 30.39
N SER A 84 23.35 11.67 30.78
CA SER A 84 24.48 11.99 31.67
C SER A 84 24.35 11.36 33.07
N THR A 85 23.14 10.99 33.49
CA THR A 85 22.85 10.29 34.74
C THR A 85 23.09 8.78 34.64
N GLY A 86 23.22 8.24 33.43
CA GLY A 86 23.36 6.81 33.17
C GLY A 86 22.09 5.98 33.42
N SER A 87 20.93 6.62 33.61
CA SER A 87 19.68 5.93 33.95
C SER A 87 19.13 5.04 32.82
N ASP A 88 19.59 5.27 31.59
CA ASP A 88 19.22 4.57 30.37
C ASP A 88 20.36 3.71 29.79
N LEU A 89 21.41 3.45 30.58
CA LEU A 89 22.49 2.56 30.17
C LEU A 89 21.94 1.19 29.77
N LEU A 90 22.46 0.68 28.65
CA LEU A 90 22.09 -0.62 28.06
C LEU A 90 20.61 -0.75 27.64
N LEU A 91 19.82 0.34 27.64
CA LEU A 91 18.51 0.30 26.98
C LEU A 91 18.69 0.01 25.50
N THR A 92 17.80 -0.82 24.96
CA THR A 92 17.79 -1.20 23.54
C THR A 92 16.46 -0.84 22.91
N GLY A 93 16.48 -0.55 21.61
CA GLY A 93 15.31 -0.20 20.83
C GLY A 93 15.66 0.03 19.37
N GLY A 94 14.68 0.48 18.58
CA GLY A 94 14.81 0.68 17.13
C GLY A 94 14.28 -0.50 16.31
N SER A 95 14.25 -0.31 15.00
CA SER A 95 13.85 -1.32 14.01
C SER A 95 14.58 -1.03 12.70
N ASP A 96 14.92 -2.06 11.93
CA ASP A 96 15.48 -1.93 10.59
C ASP A 96 14.41 -1.71 9.51
N SER A 97 13.13 -1.87 9.87
CA SER A 97 12.01 -1.64 8.94
C SER A 97 10.77 -1.05 9.62
N ILE A 98 9.94 -0.40 8.82
CA ILE A 98 8.65 0.12 9.24
C ILE A 98 7.60 -0.10 8.15
N THR A 99 6.40 -0.54 8.55
CA THR A 99 5.21 -0.52 7.69
C THR A 99 4.37 0.69 8.10
N LEU A 100 4.10 1.58 7.14
CA LEU A 100 3.33 2.79 7.40
C LEU A 100 1.86 2.47 7.71
N THR A 101 1.31 3.15 8.71
CA THR A 101 -0.12 3.11 9.04
C THR A 101 -0.84 4.38 8.59
N THR A 102 -2.17 4.34 8.59
CA THR A 102 -3.00 5.51 8.24
C THR A 102 -2.70 6.72 9.12
N GLU A 103 -2.39 6.51 10.41
CA GLU A 103 -2.06 7.58 11.37
C GLU A 103 -0.75 8.31 11.03
N GLN A 104 0.13 7.67 10.25
CA GLN A 104 1.41 8.24 9.83
C GLN A 104 1.32 8.97 8.47
N MET A 105 0.16 8.97 7.82
CA MET A 105 -0.04 9.68 6.57
C MET A 105 -0.44 11.14 6.81
N PRO A 106 0.20 12.11 6.11
CA PRO A 106 -0.25 13.49 6.13
C PRO A 106 -1.72 13.62 5.69
N VAL A 107 -2.42 14.59 6.29
CA VAL A 107 -3.80 14.92 5.89
C VAL A 107 -3.81 15.30 4.41
N HIS A 108 -4.65 14.62 3.64
CA HIS A 108 -4.85 14.88 2.23
C HIS A 108 -6.32 14.66 1.87
N ASN A 109 -6.76 15.20 0.74
CA ASN A 109 -8.14 15.09 0.27
C ASN A 109 -8.14 14.77 -1.23
N HIS A 110 -9.01 13.85 -1.62
CA HIS A 110 -9.28 13.53 -3.01
C HIS A 110 -10.68 14.07 -3.37
N LYS A 111 -10.76 14.95 -4.37
CA LYS A 111 -12.02 15.38 -4.96
C LYS A 111 -12.09 14.89 -6.41
N PHE A 112 -13.11 14.13 -6.74
CA PHE A 112 -13.48 13.84 -8.12
C PHE A 112 -14.96 14.15 -8.31
N SER A 113 -15.29 14.78 -9.43
CA SER A 113 -16.66 15.00 -9.86
C SER A 113 -16.68 15.02 -11.39
N GLY A 114 -17.78 14.56 -11.97
CA GLY A 114 -17.97 14.52 -13.41
C GLY A 114 -19.45 14.55 -13.78
N ASN A 115 -19.71 14.96 -15.01
CA ASN A 115 -21.04 15.00 -15.61
C ASN A 115 -21.01 14.18 -16.89
N THR A 116 -22.12 13.52 -17.23
CA THR A 116 -22.29 12.92 -18.55
C THR A 116 -22.43 13.99 -19.64
N ASN A 117 -22.19 13.60 -20.89
CA ASN A 117 -22.46 14.46 -22.05
C ASN A 117 -23.98 14.49 -22.29
N ASN A 118 -24.46 15.61 -22.83
CA ASN A 118 -25.88 15.82 -23.09
C ASN A 118 -26.35 14.94 -24.27
N ALA A 119 -27.38 14.12 -24.08
CA ALA A 119 -27.95 13.30 -25.16
C ALA A 119 -28.76 14.12 -26.20
N GLY A 120 -28.86 15.44 -26.00
CA GLY A 120 -29.69 16.33 -26.82
C GLY A 120 -31.18 16.14 -26.55
N GLU A 121 -32.00 17.07 -27.07
CA GLU A 121 -33.45 16.91 -27.03
C GLU A 121 -33.90 15.97 -28.16
N HIS A 122 -34.87 15.11 -27.88
CA HIS A 122 -35.59 14.37 -28.90
C HIS A 122 -37.09 14.41 -28.64
N ALA A 123 -37.83 14.30 -29.74
CA ALA A 123 -39.27 14.43 -29.77
C ALA A 123 -39.89 13.16 -30.39
N HIS A 124 -40.98 12.68 -29.80
CA HIS A 124 -41.78 11.61 -30.40
C HIS A 124 -42.88 12.20 -31.27
N THR A 125 -42.92 11.76 -32.51
CA THR A 125 -44.05 12.04 -33.41
C THR A 125 -45.00 10.83 -33.44
N ARG A 126 -46.14 10.94 -34.12
CA ARG A 126 -47.11 9.83 -34.31
C ARG A 126 -46.53 8.62 -35.05
N GLY A 127 -45.29 8.72 -35.53
CA GLY A 127 -44.67 7.71 -36.37
C GLY A 127 -45.45 7.48 -37.66
N THR A 128 -45.38 6.26 -38.18
CA THR A 128 -46.11 5.83 -39.39
C THR A 128 -47.49 5.25 -39.08
N MET A 129 -47.92 5.21 -37.82
CA MET A 129 -49.21 4.63 -37.45
C MET A 129 -50.34 5.57 -37.85
N ASN A 130 -51.20 5.10 -38.74
CA ASN A 130 -52.40 5.82 -39.18
C ASN A 130 -53.61 4.92 -38.95
N ILE A 131 -54.60 5.43 -38.21
CA ILE A 131 -55.87 4.74 -38.04
C ILE A 131 -56.78 5.21 -39.16
N VAL A 132 -57.19 4.26 -40.01
CA VAL A 132 -58.12 4.51 -41.11
C VAL A 132 -59.38 3.66 -40.93
N GLY A 133 -60.49 4.18 -41.44
CA GLY A 133 -61.75 3.45 -41.49
C GLY A 133 -62.72 4.13 -42.44
N ASN A 134 -63.82 3.47 -42.78
CA ASN A 134 -64.86 4.08 -43.60
C ASN A 134 -66.25 3.68 -43.14
N MET A 135 -67.19 4.60 -43.32
CA MET A 135 -68.62 4.38 -43.14
C MET A 135 -69.32 4.62 -44.47
N VAL A 136 -70.25 3.73 -44.84
CA VAL A 136 -70.96 3.82 -46.11
C VAL A 136 -72.43 4.13 -45.86
N PHE A 137 -72.90 5.22 -46.46
CA PHE A 137 -74.28 5.63 -46.44
C PHE A 137 -74.85 5.47 -47.84
N ARG A 138 -75.87 4.63 -47.97
CA ARG A 138 -76.54 4.35 -49.25
C ARG A 138 -77.79 5.18 -49.38
N GLU A 139 -78.16 5.46 -50.63
CA GLU A 139 -79.44 6.11 -50.98
C GLU A 139 -79.61 7.53 -50.41
N MET A 140 -78.50 8.24 -50.29
CA MET A 140 -78.50 9.61 -49.80
C MET A 140 -79.04 10.59 -50.85
N VAL A 141 -79.74 11.62 -50.37
CA VAL A 141 -80.28 12.72 -51.19
C VAL A 141 -79.26 13.85 -51.38
N GLY A 142 -78.22 13.91 -50.56
CA GLY A 142 -77.14 14.89 -50.62
C GLY A 142 -75.85 14.35 -50.00
N GLY A 143 -74.78 15.13 -50.10
CA GLY A 143 -73.49 14.75 -49.53
C GLY A 143 -73.47 14.71 -48.01
N VAL A 144 -72.49 14.01 -47.44
CA VAL A 144 -72.16 14.06 -46.01
C VAL A 144 -71.04 15.08 -45.81
N PRO A 145 -71.34 16.29 -45.26
CA PRO A 145 -70.31 17.27 -44.95
C PRO A 145 -69.26 16.64 -44.03
N SER A 146 -68.02 16.54 -44.52
CA SER A 146 -66.92 15.88 -43.82
C SER A 146 -65.76 16.85 -43.71
N THR A 147 -65.22 17.02 -42.50
CA THR A 147 -64.10 17.92 -42.22
C THR A 147 -63.14 17.28 -41.22
N GLY A 148 -61.97 17.89 -41.06
CA GLY A 148 -60.94 17.38 -40.16
C GLY A 148 -60.37 16.04 -40.64
N ALA A 149 -60.40 15.04 -39.76
CA ALA A 149 -59.94 13.68 -40.09
C ALA A 149 -60.90 12.92 -41.03
N PHE A 150 -62.02 13.51 -41.43
CA PHE A 150 -63.01 12.87 -42.29
C PHE A 150 -63.02 13.47 -43.70
N THR A 151 -63.23 12.62 -44.70
CA THR A 151 -63.47 13.01 -46.10
C THR A 151 -64.64 12.24 -46.69
N GLU A 152 -65.34 12.83 -47.64
CA GLU A 152 -66.41 12.15 -48.37
C GLU A 152 -65.94 11.80 -49.78
N THR A 153 -66.07 10.53 -50.17
CA THR A 153 -66.06 10.11 -51.57
C THR A 153 -67.48 9.76 -51.98
N ARG A 154 -67.96 10.34 -53.09
CA ARG A 154 -69.33 10.19 -53.54
C ARG A 154 -69.41 9.44 -54.87
N GLN A 155 -70.31 8.47 -54.94
CA GLN A 155 -70.65 7.77 -56.16
C GLN A 155 -72.14 7.97 -56.47
N ILE A 156 -72.45 8.36 -57.70
CA ILE A 156 -73.83 8.45 -58.20
C ILE A 156 -74.35 7.04 -58.39
N VAL A 157 -75.53 6.77 -57.82
CA VAL A 157 -76.22 5.49 -57.96
C VAL A 157 -77.68 5.72 -58.33
N GLU A 158 -78.28 4.75 -59.03
CA GLU A 158 -79.71 4.74 -59.28
C GLU A 158 -80.47 4.48 -57.97
N ARG A 159 -81.61 5.15 -57.79
CA ARG A 159 -82.42 5.00 -56.57
C ARG A 159 -83.31 3.77 -56.69
N THR A 160 -83.37 2.93 -55.65
CA THR A 160 -84.16 1.69 -55.70
C THR A 160 -85.60 1.84 -55.19
N HIS A 161 -85.95 2.96 -54.55
CA HIS A 161 -87.21 3.12 -53.78
C HIS A 161 -87.99 4.43 -54.02
N ARG A 162 -87.64 5.24 -55.02
CA ARG A 162 -88.42 6.43 -55.43
C ARG A 162 -88.43 6.61 -56.95
N SER A 163 -89.55 7.07 -57.48
CA SER A 163 -89.90 6.91 -58.91
C SER A 163 -89.11 7.77 -59.91
N ARG A 164 -88.39 8.84 -59.51
CA ARG A 164 -87.45 9.58 -60.39
C ARG A 164 -86.36 10.34 -59.60
N GLY A 165 -85.11 10.28 -60.07
CA GLY A 165 -83.95 11.06 -59.59
C GLY A 165 -82.68 10.23 -59.38
N GLN A 166 -81.50 10.86 -59.46
CA GLN A 166 -80.21 10.24 -59.10
C GLN A 166 -80.02 10.27 -57.57
N GLY A 167 -79.45 9.22 -56.99
CA GLY A 167 -79.06 9.16 -55.59
C GLY A 167 -77.55 9.08 -55.44
N PHE A 168 -77.06 9.14 -54.20
CA PHE A 168 -75.63 9.00 -53.92
C PHE A 168 -75.39 7.88 -52.91
N THR A 169 -74.33 7.13 -53.15
CA THR A 169 -73.65 6.40 -52.08
C THR A 169 -72.47 7.26 -51.65
N SER A 170 -72.50 7.68 -50.39
CA SER A 170 -71.42 8.47 -49.79
C SER A 170 -70.60 7.58 -48.86
N THR A 171 -69.30 7.51 -49.14
CA THR A 171 -68.33 6.86 -48.26
C THR A 171 -67.60 7.94 -47.49
N VAL A 172 -67.84 7.98 -46.18
CA VAL A 172 -67.09 8.85 -45.28
C VAL A 172 -65.85 8.09 -44.84
N ASN A 173 -64.68 8.51 -45.29
CA ASN A 173 -63.39 7.96 -44.88
C ASN A 173 -62.88 8.74 -43.68
N PHE A 174 -62.45 8.01 -42.66
CA PHE A 174 -61.68 8.50 -41.53
C PHE A 174 -60.20 8.25 -41.77
N GLU A 175 -59.39 9.29 -41.61
CA GLU A 175 -57.94 9.23 -41.62
C GLU A 175 -57.39 10.09 -40.49
N ALA A 176 -57.06 9.44 -39.36
CA ALA A 176 -56.63 10.13 -38.15
C ALA A 176 -55.42 11.05 -38.38
N ALA A 177 -54.48 10.64 -39.24
CA ALA A 177 -53.26 11.39 -39.50
C ALA A 177 -53.48 12.72 -40.23
N LYS A 178 -54.61 12.92 -40.90
CA LYS A 178 -54.84 14.06 -41.80
C LYS A 178 -54.79 15.43 -41.11
N MET A 179 -55.15 15.50 -39.83
CA MET A 179 -55.17 16.75 -39.06
C MET A 179 -54.18 16.81 -37.91
N TRP A 180 -53.45 15.72 -37.66
CA TRP A 180 -52.53 15.69 -36.53
C TRP A 180 -51.20 16.36 -36.88
N THR A 181 -50.84 17.39 -36.11
CA THR A 181 -49.60 18.16 -36.26
C THR A 181 -48.78 18.25 -34.96
N GLY A 182 -49.12 17.44 -33.95
CA GLY A 182 -48.54 17.55 -32.60
C GLY A 182 -47.20 16.82 -32.42
N THR A 183 -46.66 16.88 -31.21
CA THR A 183 -45.56 16.06 -30.69
C THR A 183 -46.03 15.55 -29.33
N THR A 184 -45.84 14.26 -29.03
CA THR A 184 -46.45 13.65 -27.82
C THR A 184 -45.57 13.67 -26.58
N SER A 185 -44.26 13.88 -26.72
CA SER A 185 -43.36 14.07 -25.58
C SER A 185 -42.07 14.78 -25.99
N VAL A 186 -41.62 15.68 -25.13
CA VAL A 186 -40.24 16.19 -25.06
C VAL A 186 -39.70 15.83 -23.69
N ASN A 187 -38.78 14.87 -23.62
CA ASN A 187 -37.97 14.75 -22.41
C ASN A 187 -36.88 15.81 -22.52
N GLY A 188 -37.05 16.88 -21.74
CA GLY A 188 -36.11 17.99 -21.71
C GLY A 188 -34.69 17.52 -21.38
N VAL A 189 -33.74 18.38 -21.72
CA VAL A 189 -32.32 18.16 -21.43
C VAL A 189 -32.10 17.81 -19.95
N HIS A 190 -31.56 16.63 -19.68
CA HIS A 190 -31.10 16.26 -18.35
C HIS A 190 -29.72 15.60 -18.40
N ASN A 191 -29.05 15.61 -17.25
CA ASN A 191 -27.72 15.07 -17.11
C ASN A 191 -27.64 14.18 -15.88
N HIS A 192 -26.76 13.17 -15.93
CA HIS A 192 -26.48 12.32 -14.79
C HIS A 192 -25.18 12.75 -14.12
N SER A 193 -25.23 12.86 -12.79
CA SER A 193 -24.04 12.93 -11.95
C SER A 193 -23.64 11.52 -11.53
N PHE A 194 -22.35 11.22 -11.56
CA PHE A 194 -21.82 9.97 -11.03
C PHE A 194 -20.80 10.24 -9.91
N ASN A 195 -20.75 9.31 -8.95
CA ASN A 195 -19.74 9.23 -7.91
C ASN A 195 -19.26 7.77 -7.76
N GLY A 196 -18.10 7.57 -7.14
CA GLY A 196 -17.45 6.30 -6.92
C GLY A 196 -16.23 6.46 -6.01
N THR A 197 -15.51 5.37 -5.77
CA THR A 197 -14.25 5.36 -5.02
C THR A 197 -13.17 4.76 -5.89
N THR A 198 -11.94 5.24 -5.76
CA THR A 198 -10.79 4.60 -6.39
C THR A 198 -10.38 3.36 -5.60
N ASN A 199 -9.69 2.43 -6.25
CA ASN A 199 -9.05 1.32 -5.56
C ASN A 199 -8.03 1.82 -4.52
N ASN A 200 -7.75 0.98 -3.54
CA ASN A 200 -6.64 1.22 -2.61
C ASN A 200 -5.33 1.24 -3.40
N ILE A 201 -4.51 2.26 -3.15
CA ILE A 201 -3.17 2.40 -3.71
C ILE A 201 -2.16 2.21 -2.58
N GLY A 202 -1.09 1.45 -2.82
CA GLY A 202 -0.06 1.10 -1.85
C GLY A 202 -0.15 -0.37 -1.42
N GLU A 203 1.01 -1.00 -1.25
CA GLU A 203 1.10 -2.43 -0.89
C GLU A 203 1.24 -2.68 0.61
N SER A 204 1.33 -1.61 1.42
CA SER A 204 1.72 -1.68 2.84
C SER A 204 3.04 -2.44 3.07
N SER A 205 3.89 -2.48 2.03
CA SER A 205 5.20 -3.12 2.08
C SER A 205 6.10 -2.39 3.08
N ALA A 206 6.89 -3.18 3.81
CA ALA A 206 7.83 -2.63 4.79
C ALA A 206 8.92 -1.81 4.08
N ILE A 207 9.15 -0.61 4.59
CA ILE A 207 10.25 0.27 4.15
C ILE A 207 11.48 -0.12 4.95
N ASN A 208 12.57 -0.43 4.25
CA ASN A 208 13.87 -0.64 4.88
C ASN A 208 14.45 0.73 5.29
N ILE A 209 14.71 0.89 6.59
CA ILE A 209 15.28 2.10 7.20
C ILE A 209 16.66 1.86 7.80
N MET A 210 17.26 0.71 7.49
CA MET A 210 18.59 0.32 7.92
C MET A 210 19.65 1.31 7.41
N ASN A 211 20.41 1.90 8.33
CA ASN A 211 21.51 2.78 7.97
C ASN A 211 22.70 1.99 7.38
N SER A 212 23.57 2.63 6.61
CA SER A 212 24.87 2.04 6.28
C SER A 212 25.70 1.87 7.57
N TYR A 213 26.30 0.69 7.76
CA TYR A 213 27.05 0.37 8.97
C TYR A 213 28.25 -0.53 8.70
N VAL A 214 29.10 -0.65 9.72
CA VAL A 214 30.11 -1.70 9.86
C VAL A 214 29.76 -2.52 11.10
N MET A 215 29.74 -3.84 10.96
CA MET A 215 29.46 -4.74 12.08
C MET A 215 30.75 -5.17 12.77
N LEU A 216 30.81 -4.98 14.08
CA LEU A 216 31.87 -5.45 14.97
C LEU A 216 31.22 -6.18 16.15
N MET A 217 31.90 -7.18 16.73
CA MET A 217 31.40 -7.84 17.93
C MET A 217 31.69 -6.99 19.17
N GLY A 218 30.64 -6.41 19.73
CA GLY A 218 30.71 -5.57 20.93
C GLY A 218 30.48 -6.36 22.22
N TRP A 219 31.36 -6.19 23.19
CA TRP A 219 31.28 -6.81 24.51
C TRP A 219 31.52 -5.77 25.60
N TYR A 220 30.87 -5.92 26.74
CA TYR A 220 31.14 -5.10 27.93
C TYR A 220 31.57 -5.96 29.12
N ARG A 221 32.54 -5.47 29.89
CA ARG A 221 33.06 -6.21 31.05
C ARG A 221 32.08 -6.14 32.23
N THR A 222 31.82 -7.28 32.86
CA THR A 222 30.91 -7.42 34.00
C THR A 222 31.62 -7.83 35.29
N ALA A 223 32.78 -8.47 35.22
CA ALA A 223 33.65 -8.81 36.35
C ALA A 223 35.11 -8.90 35.90
#